data_AF-A0A517MJQ0-F1
#
_entry.id   AF-A0A517MJQ0-F1
#
_cell.length_a   1.000
_cell.length_b   1.000
_cell.length_c   1.000
_cell.angle_alpha   90.00
_cell.angle_beta   90.00
_cell.angle_gamma   90.00
#
_symmetry.space_group_name_H-M   'P 1'
#
loop_
_entity.id
_entity.type
_entity.pdbx_description
1 polymer ?
#
loop_
_entity_poly.entity_id
_entity_poly.type
_entity_poly.pdbx_seq_one_letter_code
_entity_poly.pdbx_strand_id
1 'polypeptide(L)'
;MSNGDPMQIDNTAALLTHLDTSGMTFQWLIPPEAGQSILLSTSQLRLLADDAPVASGPLIDSFKRFICASIGEIKHTLGTTNSASGCLKLSTCIYDRMLDIDYECAESPAVEGSCYSGGGLISVPLTDFLLEHEP
;
A
#
# COMPACT_ATOMS: atom_id res chain seq x y z
N MET A 1 -16.58 22.37 12.69
CA MET A 1 -16.12 21.00 12.43
C MET A 1 -16.55 20.71 11.01
N SER A 2 -15.67 20.97 10.04
CA SER A 2 -15.99 20.79 8.63
C SER A 2 -16.04 19.31 8.32
N ASN A 3 -17.15 18.86 7.73
CA ASN A 3 -17.31 17.51 7.19
C ASN A 3 -16.10 17.21 6.30
N GLY A 4 -15.27 16.25 6.71
CA GLY A 4 -14.05 15.87 6.03
C GLY A 4 -14.37 15.10 4.77
N ASP A 5 -14.66 15.84 3.70
CA ASP A 5 -14.59 15.25 2.37
C ASP A 5 -13.14 14.76 2.17
N PRO A 6 -12.94 13.51 1.74
CA PRO A 6 -11.61 12.97 1.49
C PRO A 6 -10.90 13.87 0.48
N MET A 7 -9.65 14.23 0.78
CA MET A 7 -8.89 15.14 -0.05
C MET A 7 -8.63 14.46 -1.40
N GLN A 8 -9.00 15.13 -2.50
CA GLN A 8 -8.80 14.58 -3.83
C GLN A 8 -7.32 14.68 -4.22
N ILE A 9 -6.71 13.55 -4.58
CA ILE A 9 -5.33 13.47 -5.07
C ILE A 9 -5.38 13.06 -6.54
N ASP A 10 -5.47 14.07 -7.39
CA ASP A 10 -5.62 13.94 -8.84
C ASP A 10 -4.42 14.42 -9.65
N ASN A 11 -3.40 14.96 -8.98
CA ASN A 11 -2.16 15.39 -9.60
C ASN A 11 -0.94 15.07 -8.73
N THR A 12 0.21 14.95 -9.38
CA THR A 12 1.47 14.55 -8.76
C THR A 12 1.95 15.53 -7.68
N ALA A 13 1.72 16.83 -7.82
CA ALA A 13 2.15 17.80 -6.80
C ALA A 13 1.42 17.58 -5.46
N ALA A 14 0.11 17.32 -5.49
CA ALA A 14 -0.68 17.04 -4.30
C ALA A 14 -0.24 15.74 -3.60
N LEU A 15 0.05 14.70 -4.40
CA LEU A 15 0.56 13.43 -3.92
C LEU A 15 1.92 13.57 -3.21
N LEU A 16 2.89 14.23 -3.85
CA LEU A 16 4.23 14.41 -3.30
C LEU A 16 4.18 15.24 -2.01
N THR A 17 3.35 16.28 -2.00
CA THR A 17 3.12 17.09 -0.79
C THR A 17 2.67 16.21 0.38
N HIS A 18 1.71 15.30 0.15
CA HIS A 18 1.23 14.41 1.20
C HIS A 18 2.26 13.40 1.69
N LEU A 19 2.99 12.78 0.77
CA LEU A 19 4.05 11.84 1.12
C LEU A 19 5.13 12.53 1.97
N ASP A 20 5.42 13.81 1.70
CA ASP A 20 6.42 14.58 2.44
C ASP A 20 5.90 15.12 3.80
N THR A 21 4.61 15.46 3.93
CA THR A 21 4.08 16.10 5.16
C THR A 21 3.57 15.13 6.22
N SER A 22 2.87 14.08 5.80
CA SER A 22 2.11 13.18 6.68
C SER A 22 2.55 11.73 6.56
N GLY A 23 3.28 11.41 5.47
CA GLY A 23 3.50 10.03 5.07
C GLY A 23 2.20 9.35 4.63
N MET A 24 2.30 8.36 3.76
CA MET A 24 1.17 7.50 3.44
C MET A 24 1.46 6.09 3.93
N THR A 25 0.47 5.45 4.53
CA THR A 25 0.51 4.03 4.85
C THR A 25 -0.57 3.33 4.04
N PHE A 26 -0.33 2.08 3.71
CA PHE A 26 -1.38 1.23 3.18
C PHE A 26 -1.64 0.10 4.16
N GLN A 27 -2.90 -0.30 4.21
CA GLN A 27 -3.37 -1.39 5.04
C GLN A 27 -4.10 -2.39 4.16
N TRP A 28 -3.83 -3.67 4.38
CA TRP A 28 -4.64 -4.75 3.81
C TRP A 28 -5.75 -5.15 4.75
N LEU A 29 -6.92 -5.32 4.16
CA LEU A 29 -8.06 -5.95 4.78
C LEU A 29 -8.36 -7.23 4.02
N ILE A 30 -7.76 -8.31 4.50
CA ILE A 30 -8.03 -9.65 3.99
C ILE A 30 -9.13 -10.25 4.87
N PRO A 31 -10.25 -10.69 4.29
CA PRO A 31 -11.28 -11.36 5.07
C PRO A 31 -10.80 -12.74 5.53
N PRO A 32 -11.24 -13.23 6.71
CA PRO A 32 -10.91 -14.58 7.19
C PRO A 32 -11.35 -15.71 6.25
N GLU A 33 -12.30 -15.42 5.36
CA GLU A 33 -12.85 -16.37 4.38
C GLU A 33 -12.01 -16.51 3.11
N ALA A 34 -10.93 -15.74 2.98
CA ALA A 34 -10.06 -15.82 1.82
C ALA A 34 -9.36 -17.20 1.78
N GLY A 35 -9.38 -17.87 0.62
CA GLY A 35 -8.78 -19.20 0.45
C GLY A 35 -7.26 -19.19 0.68
N GLN A 36 -6.62 -20.36 0.75
CA GLN A 36 -5.19 -20.55 1.14
C GLN A 36 -4.17 -19.70 0.37
N SER A 37 -4.57 -19.16 -0.78
CA SER A 37 -3.80 -18.17 -1.52
C SER A 37 -4.70 -17.04 -1.95
N ILE A 38 -4.19 -15.82 -1.85
CA ILE A 38 -4.98 -14.61 -2.03
C ILE A 38 -4.27 -13.73 -3.05
N LEU A 39 -4.97 -13.51 -4.16
CA LEU A 39 -4.57 -12.48 -5.10
C LEU A 39 -5.00 -11.12 -4.54
N LEU A 40 -4.04 -10.24 -4.27
CA LEU A 40 -4.32 -8.89 -3.78
C LEU A 40 -5.14 -8.10 -4.82
N SER A 41 -6.23 -7.50 -4.35
CA SER A 41 -7.07 -6.62 -5.16
C SER A 41 -7.15 -5.22 -4.56
N THR A 42 -7.43 -4.22 -5.40
CA THR A 42 -7.50 -2.81 -4.98
C THR A 42 -8.59 -2.55 -3.93
N SER A 43 -9.64 -3.36 -3.87
CA SER A 43 -10.72 -3.24 -2.88
C SER A 43 -10.31 -3.67 -1.47
N GLN A 44 -9.27 -4.50 -1.35
CA GLN A 44 -8.71 -4.94 -0.08
C GLN A 44 -7.63 -3.99 0.45
N LEU A 45 -7.17 -3.06 -0.40
CA LEU A 45 -6.18 -2.04 -0.08
C LEU A 45 -6.83 -0.75 0.40
N ARG A 46 -6.54 -0.36 1.64
CA ARG A 46 -6.82 0.98 2.15
C ARG A 46 -5.55 1.79 2.15
N LEU A 47 -5.62 3.01 1.63
CA LEU A 47 -4.54 3.97 1.74
C LEU A 47 -4.92 4.99 2.80
N LEU A 48 -3.99 5.18 3.73
CA LEU A 48 -4.12 6.03 4.89
C LEU A 48 -3.00 7.08 4.88
N ALA A 49 -3.22 8.19 5.54
CA ALA A 49 -2.26 9.24 5.85
C ALA A 49 -2.67 9.74 7.22
N ASP A 50 -1.70 9.81 8.14
CA ASP A 50 -1.96 10.04 9.56
C ASP A 50 -3.05 9.08 10.13
N ASP A 51 -3.02 7.80 9.73
CA ASP A 51 -3.96 6.72 10.12
C ASP A 51 -5.45 6.92 9.77
N ALA A 52 -5.80 8.00 9.08
CA ALA A 52 -7.12 8.21 8.52
C ALA A 52 -7.18 7.70 7.07
N PRO A 53 -8.32 7.26 6.52
CA PRO A 53 -8.47 7.04 5.08
C PRO A 53 -8.50 8.39 4.36
N VAL A 54 -7.57 8.64 3.43
CA VAL A 54 -7.24 10.05 3.11
C VAL A 54 -7.75 10.54 1.77
N ALA A 55 -7.93 9.67 0.80
CA ALA A 55 -8.19 10.18 -0.54
C ALA A 55 -8.82 9.18 -1.49
N SER A 56 -9.53 9.75 -2.46
CA SER A 56 -9.91 9.11 -3.72
C SER A 56 -9.26 9.89 -4.86
N GLY A 57 -8.81 9.20 -5.90
CA GLY A 57 -8.29 9.85 -7.09
C GLY A 57 -7.55 8.88 -8.02
N PRO A 58 -7.33 9.27 -9.29
CA PRO A 58 -6.68 8.42 -10.28
C PRO A 58 -5.30 7.95 -9.85
N LEU A 59 -4.48 8.84 -9.28
CA LEU A 59 -3.14 8.49 -8.80
C LEU A 59 -3.19 7.50 -7.65
N ILE A 60 -4.12 7.67 -6.70
CA ILE A 60 -4.31 6.76 -5.57
C ILE A 60 -4.73 5.38 -6.04
N ASP A 61 -5.59 5.31 -7.05
CA ASP A 61 -5.95 4.03 -7.67
C ASP A 61 -4.76 3.40 -8.39
N SER A 62 -3.92 4.20 -9.06
CA SER A 62 -2.66 3.72 -9.65
C SER A 62 -1.70 3.18 -8.61
N PHE A 63 -1.53 3.82 -7.44
CA PHE A 63 -0.75 3.29 -6.32
C PHE A 63 -1.27 1.93 -5.85
N LYS A 64 -2.58 1.82 -5.65
CA LYS A 64 -3.18 0.54 -5.22
C LYS A 64 -2.93 -0.56 -6.25
N ARG A 65 -3.05 -0.24 -7.55
CA ARG A 65 -2.76 -1.19 -8.63
C ARG A 65 -1.29 -1.58 -8.67
N PHE A 66 -0.38 -0.62 -8.50
CA PHE A 66 1.05 -0.87 -8.43
C PHE A 66 1.40 -1.81 -7.27
N ILE A 67 0.91 -1.52 -6.06
CA ILE A 67 1.11 -2.39 -4.88
C ILE A 67 0.58 -3.80 -5.14
N CYS A 68 -0.63 -3.92 -5.69
CA CYS A 68 -1.20 -5.21 -6.10
C CYS A 68 -0.31 -5.96 -7.09
N ALA A 69 0.27 -5.27 -8.08
CA ALA A 69 1.12 -5.88 -9.10
C ALA A 69 2.49 -6.29 -8.55
N SER A 70 3.10 -5.48 -7.68
CA SER A 70 4.42 -5.74 -7.12
C SER A 70 4.42 -6.84 -6.06
N ILE A 71 3.37 -6.91 -5.24
CA ILE A 71 3.27 -7.90 -4.17
C ILE A 71 2.56 -9.17 -4.64
N GLY A 72 1.51 -9.01 -5.46
CA GLY A 72 0.87 -10.12 -6.17
C GLY A 72 0.06 -11.05 -5.26
N GLU A 73 0.47 -12.32 -5.23
CA GLU A 73 -0.24 -13.41 -4.55
C GLU A 73 0.45 -13.76 -3.23
N ILE A 74 -0.34 -13.79 -2.15
CA ILE A 74 0.15 -14.14 -0.81
C ILE A 74 -0.47 -15.46 -0.37
N LYS A 75 0.38 -16.36 0.11
CA LYS A 75 -0.02 -17.64 0.71
C LYS A 75 -0.31 -17.43 2.19
N HIS A 76 -1.31 -18.14 2.70
CA HIS A 76 -1.63 -18.13 4.13
C HIS A 76 -2.16 -19.44 4.65
N THR A 77 -2.12 -19.60 5.97
CA THR A 77 -2.54 -20.84 6.65
C THR A 77 -4.06 -20.92 6.79
N LEU A 78 -4.65 -22.11 6.58
CA LEU A 78 -6.10 -22.27 6.76
C LEU A 78 -6.49 -22.02 8.22
N GLY A 79 -7.50 -21.17 8.44
CA GLY A 79 -8.00 -20.85 9.79
C GLY A 79 -7.31 -19.66 10.45
N THR A 80 -6.40 -18.98 9.74
CA THR A 80 -5.79 -17.70 10.14
C THR A 80 -6.33 -16.55 9.29
N THR A 81 -6.11 -15.33 9.77
CA THR A 81 -6.36 -14.07 9.06
C THR A 81 -5.04 -13.38 8.80
N ASN A 82 -4.79 -12.99 7.56
CA ASN A 82 -3.61 -12.19 7.21
C ASN A 82 -3.90 -10.71 7.30
N SER A 83 -2.94 -9.97 7.83
CA SER A 83 -2.95 -8.52 7.88
C SER A 83 -1.60 -8.03 7.38
N ALA A 84 -1.59 -6.85 6.75
CA ALA A 84 -0.36 -6.17 6.48
C ALA A 84 -0.54 -4.67 6.60
N SER A 85 0.56 -4.04 6.94
CA SER A 85 0.74 -2.61 6.91
C SER A 85 2.05 -2.31 6.21
N GLY A 86 2.04 -1.31 5.36
CA GLY A 86 3.28 -0.78 4.82
C GLY A 86 3.25 0.72 4.73
N CYS A 87 4.44 1.30 4.66
CA CYS A 87 4.65 2.73 4.55
C CYS A 87 5.19 3.06 3.16
N LEU A 88 4.56 4.02 2.50
CA LEU A 88 5.09 4.64 1.31
C LEU A 88 5.93 5.85 1.71
N LYS A 89 7.15 5.89 1.21
CA LYS A 89 8.10 6.97 1.44
C LYS A 89 8.73 7.40 0.14
N LEU A 90 9.13 8.66 0.11
CA LEU A 90 9.98 9.18 -0.95
C LEU A 90 11.40 9.29 -0.41
N SER A 91 12.33 8.55 -1.00
CA SER A 91 13.75 8.76 -0.76
C SER A 91 14.39 9.49 -1.93
N THR A 92 15.54 10.11 -1.69
CA THR A 92 16.28 10.87 -2.72
C THR A 92 17.49 10.07 -3.16
N CYS A 93 17.61 9.83 -4.45
CA CYS A 93 18.80 9.31 -5.10
C CYS A 93 19.47 10.43 -5.92
N ILE A 94 20.71 10.21 -6.38
CA ILE A 94 21.51 11.22 -7.11
C ILE A 94 20.80 11.72 -8.38
N TYR A 95 19.96 10.89 -9.01
CA TYR A 95 19.35 11.17 -10.31
C TYR A 95 17.82 11.25 -10.30
N ASP A 96 17.16 10.79 -9.24
CA ASP A 96 15.69 10.81 -9.12
C ASP A 96 15.25 10.70 -7.65
N ARG A 97 13.97 10.95 -7.39
CA ARG A 97 13.28 10.49 -6.18
C ARG A 97 12.89 9.02 -6.36
N MET A 98 13.09 8.21 -5.33
CA MET A 98 12.61 6.83 -5.32
C MET A 98 11.32 6.78 -4.52
N LEU A 99 10.33 6.10 -5.07
CA LEU A 99 9.15 5.67 -4.34
C LEU A 99 9.46 4.33 -3.68
N ASP A 100 9.53 4.35 -2.35
CA ASP A 100 9.82 3.18 -1.54
C ASP A 100 8.55 2.71 -0.84
N ILE A 101 8.31 1.40 -0.91
CA ILE A 101 7.21 0.71 -0.25
C ILE A 101 7.83 -0.35 0.64
N ASP A 102 7.86 -0.06 1.93
CA ASP A 102 8.30 -0.98 2.98
C ASP A 102 7.06 -1.56 3.65
N TYR A 103 6.92 -2.88 3.66
CA TYR A 103 5.72 -3.54 4.17
C TYR A 103 6.03 -4.79 4.97
N GLU A 104 5.16 -5.05 5.94
CA GLU A 104 5.19 -6.22 6.78
C GLU A 104 3.81 -6.88 6.79
N CYS A 105 3.79 -8.21 6.71
CA CYS A 105 2.59 -9.02 6.84
C CYS A 105 2.68 -9.95 8.05
N ALA A 106 1.52 -10.19 8.67
CA ALA A 106 1.36 -11.02 9.84
C ALA A 106 0.07 -11.85 9.74
N GLU A 107 0.13 -13.12 10.17
CA GLU A 107 -1.02 -14.02 10.29
C GLU A 107 -1.52 -14.08 11.74
N SER A 108 -2.84 -14.16 11.95
CA SER A 108 -3.46 -14.26 13.28
C SER A 108 -4.68 -15.21 13.30
N PRO A 109 -4.84 -16.09 14.30
CA PRO A 109 -3.90 -16.34 15.40
C PRO A 109 -2.63 -17.02 14.88
N ALA A 110 -1.49 -16.72 15.51
CA ALA A 110 -0.25 -17.44 15.22
C ALA A 110 -0.43 -18.92 15.62
N VAL A 111 -0.36 -19.82 14.64
CA VAL A 111 -0.51 -21.26 14.86
C VAL A 111 0.87 -21.85 15.16
N GLU A 112 0.94 -22.84 16.04
CA GLU A 112 2.21 -23.49 16.36
C GLU A 112 2.84 -24.10 15.08
N GLY A 113 4.02 -23.62 14.69
CA GLY A 113 4.67 -23.95 13.42
C GLY A 113 4.43 -22.98 12.25
N SER A 114 3.58 -21.95 12.43
CA SER A 114 3.42 -20.87 11.44
C SER A 114 4.57 -19.85 11.56
N CYS A 115 5.45 -19.82 10.56
CA CYS A 115 6.56 -18.85 10.46
C CYS A 115 6.28 -17.79 9.38
N TYR A 116 5.02 -17.47 9.08
CA TYR A 116 4.69 -16.47 8.04
C TYR A 116 4.55 -15.08 8.65
N SER A 117 5.69 -14.54 9.12
CA SER A 117 5.91 -13.09 9.12
C SER A 117 6.80 -12.77 7.93
N GLY A 118 6.26 -12.06 6.95
CA GLY A 118 6.96 -11.67 5.74
C GLY A 118 7.04 -10.16 5.65
N GLY A 119 7.98 -9.67 4.85
CA GLY A 119 8.06 -8.24 4.56
C GLY A 119 8.99 -8.01 3.39
N GLY A 120 8.87 -6.84 2.78
CA GLY A 120 9.65 -6.51 1.60
C GLY A 120 9.78 -5.01 1.42
N LEU A 121 10.87 -4.63 0.75
CA LEU A 121 11.07 -3.30 0.23
C LEU A 121 10.93 -3.35 -1.28
N ILE A 122 10.00 -2.58 -1.82
CA ILE A 122 9.91 -2.28 -3.24
C ILE A 122 10.37 -0.84 -3.43
N SER A 123 11.37 -0.63 -4.27
CA SER A 123 11.89 0.71 -4.60
C SER A 123 11.85 0.90 -6.10
N VAL A 124 11.15 1.94 -6.56
CA VAL A 124 11.05 2.28 -7.98
C VAL A 124 11.35 3.77 -8.20
N PRO A 125 11.96 4.17 -9.33
CA PRO A 125 12.09 5.58 -9.68
C PRO A 125 10.71 6.21 -9.77
N LEU A 126 10.53 7.38 -9.14
CA LEU A 126 9.27 8.12 -9.16
C LEU A 126 8.89 8.47 -10.60
N THR A 127 9.87 8.83 -11.43
CA THR A 127 9.64 9.15 -12.85
C THR A 127 9.02 7.98 -13.61
N ASP A 128 9.52 6.76 -13.40
CA ASP A 128 9.00 5.56 -14.08
C ASP A 128 7.55 5.28 -13.66
N PHE A 129 7.26 5.38 -12.35
CA PHE A 129 5.90 5.25 -11.84
C PHE A 129 4.95 6.27 -12.49
N LEU A 130 5.37 7.54 -12.59
CA LEU A 130 4.54 8.58 -13.17
C LEU A 130 4.31 8.36 -14.67
N LEU A 131 5.33 7.95 -15.43
CA LEU A 131 5.18 7.66 -16.86
C LEU A 131 4.21 6.50 -17.13
N GLU A 132 4.19 5.48 -16.27
CA GLU A 132 3.29 4.34 -16.44
C GLU A 132 1.85 4.63 -16.01
N HIS A 133 1.64 5.66 -15.18
CA HIS A 133 0.38 5.83 -14.46
C HIS A 133 -0.25 7.24 -14.53
N GLU A 134 0.42 8.20 -15.15
CA GLU A 134 -0.04 9.58 -15.43
C GLU A 134 0.20 9.92 -16.91
N PRO A 135 -0.71 9.55 -17.84
CA PRO A 135 -0.60 9.86 -19.27
C PRO A 135 -0.94 11.32 -19.63
#